data_AF-A0A3B3VKR7-F1
#
_entry.id   AF-A0A3B3VKR7-F1
#
_cell.length_a   1.000
_cell.length_b   1.000
_cell.length_c   1.000
_cell.angle_alpha   90.00
_cell.angle_beta   90.00
_cell.angle_gamma   90.00
#
_symmetry.space_group_name_H-M   'P 1'
#
loop_
_entity.id
_entity.type
_entity.pdbx_description
1 polymer ?
#
loop_
_entity_poly.entity_id
_entity_poly.type
_entity_poly.pdbx_seq_one_letter_code
_entity_poly.pdbx_strand_id
1 'polypeptide(L)'
;CGGPSGRVGIDGREFCEASPCAIVELRLGPALHYLQPDRCALERAQRRRRLAANARERRRMLGLNVAFDRLRSVIPNLESEKKLSKSETLQMAQIYIKSSSIHSADVRE
;
A
#
# COMPACT_ATOMS: atom_id res chain seq x y z
N CYS A 1 -10.70 -30.63 -8.98
CA CYS A 1 -9.38 -30.14 -8.54
C CYS A 1 -9.53 -29.39 -7.22
N GLY A 2 -8.96 -29.95 -6.14
CA GLY A 2 -8.77 -29.31 -4.82
C GLY A 2 -10.04 -28.83 -4.11
N GLY A 3 -10.65 -29.67 -3.27
CA GLY A 3 -11.72 -29.27 -2.36
C GLY A 3 -11.27 -28.23 -1.32
N PRO A 4 -12.20 -27.61 -0.57
CA PRO A 4 -11.87 -26.52 0.34
C PRO A 4 -11.05 -27.09 1.51
N SER A 5 -9.81 -26.63 1.65
CA SER A 5 -9.00 -26.89 2.84
C SER A 5 -9.58 -26.09 4.01
N GLY A 6 -10.54 -26.67 4.71
CA GLY A 6 -10.93 -26.21 6.05
C GLY A 6 -9.82 -26.51 7.04
N ARG A 7 -9.42 -25.52 7.85
CA ARG A 7 -8.65 -25.80 9.07
C ARG A 7 -9.63 -26.34 10.11
N VAL A 8 -9.40 -27.56 10.57
CA VAL A 8 -10.14 -28.16 11.68
C VAL A 8 -9.77 -27.43 12.97
N GLY A 9 -10.72 -26.71 13.55
CA GLY A 9 -10.63 -26.19 14.92
C GLY A 9 -10.89 -27.30 15.94
N ILE A 10 -10.29 -27.17 17.11
CA ILE A 10 -10.20 -28.22 18.16
C ILE A 10 -11.51 -28.53 18.90
N ASP A 11 -12.63 -27.86 18.61
CA ASP A 11 -13.90 -28.02 19.33
C ASP A 11 -15.05 -28.64 18.52
N GLY A 12 -14.77 -29.22 17.35
CA GLY A 12 -15.73 -30.07 16.62
C GLY A 12 -17.04 -29.40 16.18
N ARG A 13 -17.16 -28.07 16.32
CA ARG A 13 -18.24 -27.28 15.72
C ARG A 13 -17.65 -26.51 14.53
N GLU A 14 -18.18 -26.77 13.33
CA GLU A 14 -18.04 -25.88 12.18
C GLU A 14 -18.68 -24.54 12.52
N PHE A 15 -17.91 -23.65 13.13
CA PHE A 15 -18.25 -22.23 13.11
C PHE A 15 -17.97 -21.72 11.70
N CYS A 16 -18.97 -21.82 10.84
CA CYS A 16 -19.12 -20.86 9.77
C CYS A 16 -19.30 -19.51 10.46
N GLU A 17 -18.21 -18.74 10.64
CA GLU A 17 -18.33 -17.33 10.97
C GLU A 17 -19.22 -16.70 9.91
N ALA A 18 -20.48 -16.48 10.29
CA ALA A 18 -21.48 -15.86 9.45
C ALA A 18 -20.98 -14.45 9.12
N SER A 19 -20.55 -14.29 7.87
CA SER A 19 -20.27 -12.97 7.28
C SER A 19 -21.50 -12.06 7.47
N PRO A 20 -21.33 -10.78 7.84
CA PRO A 20 -22.32 -9.97 8.57
C PRO A 20 -23.56 -9.49 7.80
N CYS A 21 -23.97 -10.17 6.73
CA CYS A 21 -25.14 -9.79 5.93
C CYS A 21 -26.35 -10.71 6.11
N ALA A 22 -26.29 -11.68 7.03
CA ALA A 22 -27.36 -12.66 7.28
C ALA A 22 -28.57 -12.12 8.07
N ILE A 23 -28.95 -10.85 7.86
CA ILE A 23 -30.20 -10.26 8.41
C ILE A 23 -31.29 -10.12 7.33
N VAL A 24 -31.00 -10.45 6.07
CA VAL A 24 -31.98 -10.32 4.97
C VAL A 24 -32.33 -11.66 4.33
N GLU A 25 -32.63 -12.69 5.13
CA GLU A 25 -33.02 -14.00 4.59
C GLU A 25 -34.28 -14.56 5.25
N LEU A 26 -35.33 -13.74 5.31
CA LEU A 26 -36.69 -14.22 5.55
C LEU A 26 -37.59 -13.79 4.38
N ARG A 27 -37.94 -14.78 3.55
CA ARG A 27 -39.07 -14.83 2.57
C ARG A 27 -38.78 -14.81 1.05
N LEU A 28 -37.77 -15.52 0.55
CA LEU A 28 -37.76 -15.91 -0.88
C LEU A 28 -37.30 -17.37 -1.02
N GLY A 29 -38.11 -18.20 -1.68
CA GLY A 29 -37.96 -19.66 -1.74
C GLY A 29 -36.73 -20.17 -2.52
N PRO A 30 -36.54 -21.51 -2.59
CA PRO A 30 -35.31 -22.18 -3.03
C PRO A 30 -34.93 -21.97 -4.51
N ALA A 31 -35.75 -21.29 -5.31
CA ALA A 31 -35.51 -21.06 -6.74
C ALA A 31 -34.48 -19.95 -7.04
N LEU A 32 -34.10 -19.10 -6.07
CA LEU A 32 -33.16 -17.99 -6.30
C LEU A 32 -31.69 -18.29 -5.93
N HIS A 33 -31.37 -19.52 -5.51
CA HIS A 33 -30.01 -19.88 -5.09
C HIS A 33 -29.02 -20.10 -6.27
N TYR A 34 -29.50 -20.18 -7.51
CA TYR A 34 -28.68 -20.52 -8.70
C TYR A 34 -27.90 -19.35 -9.32
N LEU A 35 -27.96 -18.15 -8.75
CA LEU A 35 -27.22 -16.97 -9.22
C LEU A 35 -26.26 -16.40 -8.17
N GLN A 36 -25.84 -17.19 -7.18
CA GLN A 36 -24.77 -16.75 -6.27
C GLN A 36 -23.41 -16.87 -6.98
N PRO A 37 -22.63 -15.77 -7.12
CA PRO A 37 -21.30 -15.82 -7.70
C PRO A 37 -20.44 -16.80 -6.92
N ASP A 38 -19.77 -17.71 -7.63
CA ASP A 38 -18.85 -18.68 -7.02
C ASP A 38 -17.83 -17.93 -6.13
N ARG A 39 -17.95 -18.10 -4.80
CA ARG A 39 -17.23 -17.27 -3.81
C ARG A 39 -15.72 -17.35 -4.00
N CYS A 40 -15.22 -18.51 -4.43
CA CYS A 40 -13.82 -18.71 -4.81
C CYS A 40 -13.41 -17.82 -6.00
N ALA A 41 -14.27 -17.64 -7.00
CA ALA A 41 -13.98 -16.81 -8.17
C ALA A 41 -13.95 -15.32 -7.79
N LEU A 42 -14.86 -14.89 -6.92
CA LEU A 42 -14.89 -13.53 -6.39
C LEU A 42 -13.64 -13.21 -5.57
N GLU A 43 -13.23 -14.09 -4.65
CA GLU A 43 -12.02 -13.94 -3.87
C GLU A 43 -10.76 -13.88 -4.74
N ARG A 44 -10.65 -14.76 -5.75
CA ARG A 44 -9.55 -14.69 -6.72
C ARG A 44 -9.55 -13.37 -7.49
N ALA A 45 -10.71 -12.87 -7.91
CA ALA A 45 -10.83 -11.58 -8.59
C ALA A 45 -10.43 -10.41 -7.68
N GLN A 46 -10.86 -10.40 -6.42
CA GLN A 46 -10.46 -9.41 -5.42
C GLN A 46 -8.95 -9.45 -5.17
N ARG A 47 -8.37 -10.65 -5.06
CA ARG A 47 -6.91 -10.84 -4.92
C ARG A 47 -6.16 -10.24 -6.11
N ARG A 48 -6.61 -10.53 -7.35
CA ARG A 48 -6.03 -9.95 -8.57
C ARG A 48 -6.11 -8.41 -8.56
N ARG A 49 -7.25 -7.83 -8.18
CA ARG A 49 -7.43 -6.38 -8.06
C ARG A 49 -6.46 -5.76 -7.05
N ARG A 50 -6.33 -6.36 -5.87
CA ARG A 50 -5.36 -5.94 -4.84
C ARG A 50 -3.91 -6.01 -5.34
N LEU A 51 -3.53 -7.11 -5.99
CA LEU A 51 -2.17 -7.27 -6.54
C LEU A 51 -1.87 -6.21 -7.61
N ALA A 52 -2.83 -5.95 -8.51
CA ALA A 52 -2.70 -4.91 -9.51
C ALA A 52 -2.58 -3.50 -8.89
N ALA A 53 -3.36 -3.21 -7.84
CA ALA A 53 -3.27 -1.96 -7.09
C ALA A 53 -1.88 -1.80 -6.41
N ASN A 54 -1.40 -2.85 -5.74
CA ASN A 54 -0.08 -2.84 -5.10
C ASN A 54 1.06 -2.66 -6.12
N ALA A 55 0.93 -3.24 -7.33
CA ALA A 55 1.90 -3.04 -8.39
C ALA A 55 1.93 -1.59 -8.89
N ARG A 56 0.77 -0.92 -8.97
CA ARG A 56 0.69 0.50 -9.32
C ARG A 56 1.33 1.38 -8.25
N GLU A 57 1.05 1.13 -6.98
CA GLU A 57 1.63 1.94 -5.89
C GLU A 57 3.15 1.76 -5.80
N ARG A 58 3.66 0.53 -6.02
CA ARG A 58 5.11 0.30 -6.12
C ARG A 58 5.76 1.15 -7.21
N ARG A 59 5.13 1.27 -8.39
CA ARG A 59 5.63 2.15 -9.46
C ARG A 59 5.57 3.62 -9.08
N ARG A 60 4.48 4.07 -8.45
CA ARG A 60 4.35 5.44 -7.94
C ARG A 60 5.47 5.78 -6.94
N MET A 61 5.69 4.88 -5.98
CA MET A 61 6.72 5.03 -4.96
C MET A 61 8.14 4.96 -5.52
N LEU A 62 8.39 4.16 -6.56
CA LEU A 62 9.67 4.15 -7.27
C LEU A 62 9.99 5.54 -7.85
N GLY A 63 9.02 6.17 -8.51
CA GLY A 63 9.19 7.54 -9.04
C GLY A 63 9.51 8.56 -7.96
N LEU A 64 8.81 8.48 -6.82
CA LEU A 64 9.11 9.31 -5.65
C LEU A 64 10.53 9.07 -5.13
N ASN A 65 10.95 7.81 -5.01
CA ASN A 65 12.28 7.48 -4.52
C ASN A 65 13.38 7.99 -5.45
N VAL A 66 13.17 7.94 -6.77
CA VAL A 66 14.09 8.55 -7.77
C VAL A 66 14.19 10.05 -7.56
N ALA A 67 13.09 10.75 -7.27
CA ALA A 67 13.13 12.18 -6.97
C ALA A 67 13.92 12.48 -5.69
N PHE A 68 13.79 11.63 -4.65
CA PHE A 68 14.62 11.74 -3.44
C PHE A 68 16.10 11.52 -3.73
N ASP A 69 16.46 10.57 -4.60
CA ASP A 69 17.85 10.35 -5.01
C ASP A 69 18.42 11.56 -5.76
N ARG A 70 17.63 12.19 -6.62
CA ARG A 70 18.00 13.47 -7.27
C ARG A 70 18.18 14.59 -6.25
N LEU A 71 17.28 14.70 -5.28
CA LEU A 71 17.40 15.69 -4.21
C LEU A 71 18.70 15.48 -3.40
N ARG A 72 19.06 14.24 -3.10
CA ARG A 72 20.32 13.91 -2.41
C ARG A 72 21.56 14.36 -3.20
N SER A 73 21.53 14.26 -4.52
CA SER A 73 22.67 14.64 -5.37
C SER A 73 22.97 16.14 -5.38
N VAL A 74 22.01 16.99 -5.01
CA VAL A 74 22.17 18.46 -4.99
C VAL A 74 22.40 19.02 -3.59
N ILE A 75 22.31 18.19 -2.54
CA ILE A 75 22.59 18.61 -1.17
C ILE A 75 24.12 18.58 -0.97
N PRO A 76 24.75 19.71 -0.57
CA PRO A 76 26.20 19.76 -0.36
C PRO A 76 26.66 18.80 0.73
N ASN A 77 27.92 18.33 0.61
CA ASN A 77 28.58 17.42 1.55
C ASN A 77 27.96 16.02 1.69
N LEU A 78 27.09 15.62 0.75
CA LEU A 78 26.55 14.26 0.66
C LEU A 78 27.47 13.30 -0.12
N GLU A 79 28.79 13.46 0.03
CA GLU A 79 29.79 12.55 -0.55
C GLU A 79 30.04 11.31 0.32
N SER A 80 29.19 11.08 1.32
CA SER A 80 29.26 9.87 2.14
C SER A 80 28.53 8.73 1.43
N GLU A 81 29.13 7.54 1.34
CA GLU A 81 28.49 6.32 0.80
C GLU A 81 27.15 5.96 1.51
N LYS A 82 26.85 6.61 2.63
CA LYS A 82 25.63 6.42 3.41
C LYS A 82 24.46 7.24 2.85
N LYS A 83 23.46 6.54 2.30
CA LYS A 83 22.17 7.11 1.91
C LYS A 83 21.39 7.62 3.14
N LEU A 84 21.09 8.92 3.17
CA LEU A 84 20.21 9.52 4.19
C LEU A 84 18.77 8.99 4.11
N SER A 85 18.11 8.92 5.26
CA SER A 85 16.67 8.68 5.32
C SER A 85 15.89 9.81 4.64
N LYS A 86 14.61 9.57 4.35
CA LYS A 86 13.74 10.59 3.73
C LYS A 86 13.61 11.84 4.60
N SER A 87 13.48 11.67 5.92
CA SER A 87 13.38 12.78 6.87
C SER A 87 14.65 13.63 6.87
N GLU A 88 15.80 12.98 7.03
CA GLU A 88 17.09 13.68 7.04
C GLU A 88 17.34 14.42 5.72
N THR A 89 16.99 13.79 4.59
CA THR A 89 17.11 14.44 3.26
C THR A 89 16.30 15.73 3.19
N LEU A 90 15.06 15.74 3.72
CA LEU A 90 14.23 16.95 3.74
C LEU A 90 14.78 18.02 4.69
N GLN A 91 15.27 17.63 5.86
CA GLN A 91 15.88 18.56 6.81
C GLN A 91 17.12 19.24 6.21
N MET A 92 18.00 18.44 5.59
CA MET A 92 19.20 18.96 4.94
C MET A 92 18.87 19.88 3.75
N ALA A 93 17.86 19.52 2.94
CA ALA A 93 17.40 20.38 1.86
C ALA A 93 16.89 21.74 2.37
N GLN A 94 16.13 21.75 3.47
CA GLN A 94 15.66 22.99 4.09
C GLN A 94 16.81 23.86 4.61
N ILE A 95 17.79 23.26 5.27
CA ILE A 95 18.99 23.97 5.76
C ILE A 95 19.77 24.55 4.59
N TYR A 96 19.96 23.77 3.53
CA TYR A 96 20.67 24.21 2.33
C TYR A 96 20.01 25.43 1.69
N ILE A 97 18.69 25.38 1.44
CA ILE A 97 17.95 26.51 0.86
C ILE A 97 18.07 27.75 1.76
N LYS A 98 17.94 27.60 3.08
CA LYS A 98 18.09 28.71 4.03
C LYS A 98 19.50 29.32 3.98
N SER A 99 20.53 28.49 3.96
CA SER A 99 21.93 28.93 3.91
C SER A 99 22.27 29.63 2.59
N SER A 100 21.82 29.08 1.45
CA SER A 100 22.00 29.72 0.14
C SER A 100 21.25 31.05 0.02
N SER A 101 20.11 31.21 0.71
CA SER A 101 19.37 32.47 0.75
C SER A 101 20.07 33.55 1.59
N ILE A 102 20.75 33.17 2.67
CA ILE A 102 21.45 34.13 3.54
C ILE A 102 22.71 34.65 2.83
N HIS A 103 23.49 33.75 2.22
CA HIS A 103 24.69 34.13 1.48
C HIS A 103 24.42 35.02 0.25
N SER A 104 23.23 34.92 -0.36
CA SER A 104 22.85 35.80 -1.49
C SER A 104 22.33 37.17 -1.05
N ALA A 105 21.96 37.33 0.23
CA ALA A 105 21.59 38.62 0.81
C ALA A 105 22.82 39.44 1.23
N ASP A 106 23.86 38.79 1.77
CA ASP A 106 25.11 39.45 2.22
C ASP A 106 26.00 39.98 1.08
N VAL A 107 25.82 39.51 -0.16
CA VAL A 107 26.63 39.95 -1.33
C VAL A 107 26.00 41.17 -2.04
N ARG A 108 24.91 41.74 -1.50
CA ARG A 108 24.20 42.91 -2.07
C ARG A 108 24.35 44.19 -1.23
N GLU A 109 25.39 44.30 -0.42
CA GLU A 109 25.81 45.52 0.27
C GLU A 109 27.25 45.87 -0.11
#